data_AF-A0AAU8G3D7-F1
#
_entry.id   AF-A0AAU8G3D7-F1
#
_cell.length_a   1.000
_cell.length_b   1.000
_cell.length_c   1.000
_cell.angle_alpha   90.00
_cell.angle_beta   90.00
_cell.angle_gamma   90.00
#
_symmetry.space_group_name_H-M   'P 1'
#
loop_
_entity.id
_entity.type
_entity.pdbx_description
1 polymer ?
#
loop_
_entity_poly.entity_id
_entity_poly.type
_entity_poly.pdbx_seq_one_letter_code
_entity_poly.pdbx_strand_id
1 'polypeptide(L)'
;MSTLAAQHQPSSSEEDLIALFDVRPTDAPTPPAEREAAIAAPKFGTVFTDHMARISWNSTDGWVDRRIEKYGPLLLDPATAVLHYAQEIFEGMKAYRHADGSVWTFRPEANAARFARSAHRLALPALSVDDFVGSITALVRTDVDWVPSGDEASLYLRPFMYASEAFLGVRPSLEAEYLVIASPVGPYFSGGVKPVSIWVDREYSRAGAGGTGDAKCGGNYASSLLPQVVAQQHGCEQVCFLDSGTRTFLEELGGMNVFVVKADGSVETPELSGSILEGVTRSSIIRLLTDRGHDVVERRIPLTDVLAGIQDGSVTEVFACGTAAVITPIGRLAGSDFDHTIGGGEAGSLTMAIRAELTDIQTGRAADRHGWLRRLA
;
A
#
# COMPACT_ATOMS: atom_id res chain seq x y z
N MET A 1 6.85 9.25 26.62
CA MET A 1 5.94 10.31 27.08
C MET A 1 4.74 10.30 26.15
N SER A 2 3.56 10.01 26.73
CA SER A 2 2.25 10.14 26.10
C SER A 2 2.03 11.59 25.64
N THR A 3 1.57 11.77 24.40
CA THR A 3 0.35 12.52 24.04
C THR A 3 0.35 12.85 22.54
N LEU A 4 -0.73 12.43 21.85
CA LEU A 4 -1.39 13.02 20.66
C LEU A 4 -1.66 12.01 19.54
N ALA A 5 -2.50 11.01 19.84
CA ALA A 5 -3.49 10.60 18.84
C ALA A 5 -4.66 11.58 18.93
N ALA A 6 -4.42 12.82 18.49
CA ALA A 6 -5.54 13.69 18.14
C ALA A 6 -6.20 13.04 16.91
N GLN A 7 -7.42 12.58 17.08
CA GLN A 7 -8.32 12.34 15.95
C GLN A 7 -8.49 13.68 15.24
N HIS A 8 -7.65 13.93 14.24
CA HIS A 8 -7.82 15.06 13.35
C HIS A 8 -8.99 14.69 12.44
N GLN A 9 -10.21 15.02 12.87
CA GLN A 9 -11.31 15.15 11.93
C GLN A 9 -10.88 16.16 10.87
N PRO A 10 -10.98 15.83 9.57
CA PRO A 10 -10.64 16.77 8.52
C PRO A 10 -11.52 18.02 8.66
N SER A 11 -10.91 19.20 8.56
CA SER A 11 -11.59 20.50 8.68
C SER A 11 -12.53 20.79 7.50
N SER A 12 -12.33 20.10 6.38
CA SER A 12 -12.91 20.42 5.07
C SER A 12 -13.91 19.35 4.65
N SER A 13 -15.11 19.77 4.25
CA SER A 13 -16.16 18.86 3.77
C SER A 13 -15.77 18.23 2.42
N GLU A 14 -16.49 17.18 1.99
CA GLU A 14 -16.26 16.58 0.66
C GLU A 14 -16.44 17.61 -0.46
N GLU A 15 -17.41 18.51 -0.35
CA GLU A 15 -17.66 19.57 -1.33
C GLU A 15 -16.53 20.59 -1.38
N ASP A 16 -15.99 20.99 -0.21
CA ASP A 16 -14.85 21.90 -0.13
C ASP A 16 -13.62 21.30 -0.80
N LEU A 17 -13.36 20.02 -0.56
CA LEU A 17 -12.22 19.31 -1.16
C LEU A 17 -12.29 19.21 -2.68
N ILE A 18 -13.48 19.01 -3.23
CA ILE A 18 -13.69 18.91 -4.68
C ILE A 18 -13.56 20.28 -5.33
N ALA A 19 -14.06 21.33 -4.66
CA ALA A 19 -13.96 22.71 -5.15
C ALA A 19 -12.51 23.19 -5.34
N LEU A 20 -11.53 22.48 -4.77
CA LEU A 20 -10.10 22.72 -5.02
C LEU A 20 -9.66 22.34 -6.44
N PHE A 21 -10.41 21.49 -7.16
CA PHE A 21 -10.00 20.90 -8.43
C PHE A 21 -10.85 21.40 -9.60
N ASP A 22 -10.18 21.86 -10.64
CA ASP A 22 -10.78 22.13 -11.94
C ASP A 22 -11.02 20.80 -12.70
N VAL A 23 -12.27 20.43 -12.91
CA VAL A 23 -12.63 19.18 -13.60
C VAL A 23 -12.72 19.43 -15.10
N ARG A 24 -11.82 18.78 -15.86
CA ARG A 24 -11.72 18.82 -17.32
C ARG A 24 -12.08 17.45 -17.89
N PRO A 25 -13.36 17.18 -18.19
CA PRO A 25 -13.80 15.86 -18.63
C PRO A 25 -13.18 15.43 -19.95
N THR A 26 -12.99 14.13 -20.13
CA THR A 26 -12.61 13.53 -21.41
C THR A 26 -13.70 13.76 -22.47
N ASP A 27 -13.26 14.00 -23.69
CA ASP A 27 -14.10 14.10 -24.89
C ASP A 27 -14.48 12.73 -25.47
N ALA A 28 -13.83 11.67 -25.00
CA ALA A 28 -14.00 10.29 -25.46
C ALA A 28 -14.03 9.34 -24.24
N PRO A 29 -15.13 9.33 -23.46
CA PRO A 29 -15.27 8.39 -22.34
C PRO A 29 -15.39 6.96 -22.85
N THR A 30 -14.88 6.00 -22.08
CA THR A 30 -15.00 4.58 -22.41
C THR A 30 -16.48 4.19 -22.49
N PRO A 31 -16.95 3.59 -23.61
CA PRO A 31 -18.33 3.17 -23.74
C PRO A 31 -18.78 2.23 -22.60
N PRO A 32 -20.02 2.32 -22.10
CA PRO A 32 -20.47 1.53 -20.95
C PRO A 32 -20.19 0.02 -21.07
N ALA A 33 -20.45 -0.57 -22.24
CA ALA A 33 -20.21 -2.00 -22.46
C ALA A 33 -18.71 -2.38 -22.41
N GLU A 34 -17.83 -1.51 -22.89
CA GLU A 34 -16.37 -1.73 -22.82
C GLU A 34 -15.87 -1.58 -21.39
N ARG A 35 -16.37 -0.58 -20.65
CA ARG A 35 -16.07 -0.37 -19.23
C ARG A 35 -16.54 -1.56 -18.39
N GLU A 36 -17.77 -2.02 -18.56
CA GLU A 36 -18.33 -3.19 -17.87
C GLU A 36 -17.50 -4.45 -18.13
N ALA A 37 -17.10 -4.69 -19.38
CA ALA A 37 -16.24 -5.80 -19.74
C ALA A 37 -14.86 -5.71 -19.07
N ALA A 38 -14.28 -4.51 -19.00
CA ALA A 38 -13.00 -4.27 -18.34
C ALA A 38 -13.07 -4.46 -16.82
N ILE A 39 -14.20 -4.11 -16.20
CA ILE A 39 -14.49 -4.31 -14.77
C ILE A 39 -14.76 -5.77 -14.42
N ALA A 40 -15.31 -6.57 -15.34
CA ALA A 40 -15.73 -7.94 -15.06
C ALA A 40 -14.57 -8.93 -14.83
N ALA A 41 -13.40 -8.69 -15.44
CA ALA A 41 -12.20 -9.52 -15.28
C ALA A 41 -10.92 -8.68 -15.11
N PRO A 42 -10.86 -7.83 -14.07
CA PRO A 42 -9.81 -6.83 -13.96
C PRO A 42 -8.52 -7.49 -13.49
N LYS A 43 -7.45 -7.35 -14.28
CA LYS A 43 -6.09 -7.68 -13.83
C LYS A 43 -5.52 -6.46 -13.11
N PHE A 44 -4.88 -6.71 -11.97
CA PHE A 44 -4.35 -5.65 -11.12
C PHE A 44 -3.43 -4.70 -11.90
N GLY A 45 -3.83 -3.43 -12.01
CA GLY A 45 -3.00 -2.36 -12.59
C GLY A 45 -2.81 -2.43 -14.10
N THR A 46 -3.70 -3.10 -14.86
CA THR A 46 -3.58 -3.17 -16.34
C THR A 46 -4.64 -2.39 -17.10
N VAL A 47 -5.75 -2.04 -16.43
CA VAL A 47 -6.84 -1.22 -16.97
C VAL A 47 -6.91 0.04 -16.13
N PHE A 48 -7.09 1.20 -16.75
CA PHE A 48 -7.16 2.49 -16.06
C PHE A 48 -8.47 3.20 -16.39
N THR A 49 -8.91 4.07 -15.49
CA THR A 49 -10.13 4.86 -15.66
C THR A 49 -9.93 5.99 -16.69
N ASP A 50 -11.01 6.68 -17.04
CA ASP A 50 -11.02 7.68 -18.11
C ASP A 50 -10.23 8.96 -17.75
N HIS A 51 -10.03 9.23 -16.46
CA HIS A 51 -9.38 10.43 -15.95
C HIS A 51 -8.22 10.13 -15.00
N MET A 52 -7.44 11.17 -14.72
CA MET A 52 -6.43 11.22 -13.66
C MET A 52 -6.48 12.57 -12.95
N ALA A 53 -6.11 12.60 -11.67
CA ALA A 53 -5.87 13.86 -10.97
C ALA A 53 -4.44 14.32 -11.21
N ARG A 54 -4.20 15.63 -11.28
CA ARG A 54 -2.86 16.21 -11.40
C ARG A 54 -2.74 17.55 -10.68
N ILE A 55 -1.59 17.78 -10.07
CA ILE A 55 -1.20 19.05 -9.45
C ILE A 55 0.28 19.27 -9.75
N SER A 56 0.60 20.45 -10.27
CA SER A 56 1.98 20.83 -10.60
C SER A 56 2.58 21.64 -9.45
N TRP A 57 3.87 21.48 -9.20
CA TRP A 57 4.62 22.24 -8.21
C TRP A 57 5.85 22.88 -8.83
N ASN A 58 6.13 24.12 -8.45
CA ASN A 58 7.41 24.76 -8.70
C ASN A 58 7.89 25.54 -7.46
N SER A 59 9.20 25.76 -7.38
CA SER A 59 9.83 26.42 -6.22
C SER A 59 9.42 27.88 -5.99
N THR A 60 8.82 28.55 -6.98
CA THR A 60 8.39 29.96 -6.91
C THR A 60 6.94 30.09 -6.43
N ASP A 61 6.03 29.32 -7.02
CA ASP A 61 4.58 29.45 -6.79
C ASP A 61 4.02 28.38 -5.84
N GLY A 62 4.79 27.34 -5.53
CA GLY A 62 4.30 26.18 -4.78
C GLY A 62 3.38 25.31 -5.63
N TRP A 63 2.33 24.76 -5.02
CA TRP A 63 1.36 23.87 -5.66
C TRP A 63 0.30 24.66 -6.44
N VAL A 64 0.19 24.41 -7.73
CA VAL A 64 -0.68 25.10 -8.70
C VAL A 64 -1.40 24.10 -9.62
N ASP A 65 -2.38 24.58 -10.38
CA ASP A 65 -3.10 23.83 -11.43
C ASP A 65 -3.67 22.47 -10.96
N ARG A 66 -4.42 22.50 -9.85
CA ARG A 66 -5.18 21.37 -9.32
C ARG A 66 -6.30 21.01 -10.29
N ARG A 67 -6.23 19.82 -10.89
CA ARG A 67 -7.18 19.42 -11.93
C ARG A 67 -7.47 17.93 -11.97
N ILE A 68 -8.64 17.60 -12.48
CA ILE A 68 -8.97 16.28 -13.02
C ILE A 68 -8.93 16.41 -14.54
N GLU A 69 -8.14 15.59 -15.22
CA GLU A 69 -7.99 15.62 -16.67
C GLU A 69 -8.05 14.22 -17.27
N LYS A 70 -8.17 14.15 -18.61
CA LYS A 70 -8.16 12.89 -19.35
C LYS A 70 -6.90 12.07 -19.04
N TYR A 71 -7.08 10.79 -18.73
CA TYR A 71 -5.96 9.85 -18.56
C TYR A 71 -5.17 9.74 -19.87
N GLY A 72 -3.84 9.86 -19.80
CA GLY A 72 -3.00 9.87 -20.99
C GLY A 72 -1.50 9.78 -20.69
N PRO A 73 -0.68 9.63 -21.74
CA PRO A 73 0.77 9.56 -21.61
C PRO A 73 1.36 10.85 -21.04
N LEU A 74 2.39 10.72 -20.22
CA LEU A 74 3.20 11.84 -19.76
C LEU A 74 4.29 12.15 -20.80
N LEU A 75 4.35 13.40 -21.26
CA LEU A 75 5.44 13.89 -22.11
C LEU A 75 6.54 14.44 -21.23
N LEU A 76 7.69 13.77 -21.23
CA LEU A 76 8.85 14.12 -20.40
C LEU A 76 10.05 14.46 -21.29
N ASP A 77 10.80 15.48 -20.89
CA ASP A 77 12.12 15.72 -21.45
C ASP A 77 13.05 14.53 -21.10
N PRO A 78 13.92 14.06 -22.00
CA PRO A 78 14.86 12.98 -21.68
C PRO A 78 15.76 13.24 -20.47
N ALA A 79 16.01 14.50 -20.10
CA ALA A 79 16.77 14.93 -18.95
C ALA A 79 15.93 15.09 -17.67
N THR A 80 14.64 14.73 -17.69
CA THR A 80 13.77 14.81 -16.50
C THR A 80 14.37 14.00 -15.36
N ALA A 81 14.57 14.63 -14.20
CA ALA A 81 15.40 14.09 -13.12
C ALA A 81 14.94 12.71 -12.61
N VAL A 82 13.63 12.43 -12.62
CA VAL A 82 13.10 11.11 -12.22
C VAL A 82 13.69 9.96 -13.05
N LEU A 83 13.95 10.19 -14.34
CA LEU A 83 14.49 9.19 -15.26
C LEU A 83 15.94 8.81 -14.95
N HIS A 84 16.66 9.65 -14.19
CA HIS A 84 18.09 9.49 -13.90
C HIS A 84 18.36 9.16 -12.43
N TYR A 85 17.58 9.72 -11.50
CA TYR A 85 17.87 9.69 -10.07
C TYR A 85 16.75 9.13 -9.20
N ALA A 86 15.66 8.63 -9.79
CA ALA A 86 14.54 8.02 -9.08
C ALA A 86 14.01 8.86 -7.91
N GLN A 87 14.01 10.20 -8.06
CA GLN A 87 13.41 11.12 -7.09
C GLN A 87 11.88 11.08 -7.25
N GLU A 88 11.27 9.98 -6.81
CA GLU A 88 9.85 9.67 -6.93
C GLU A 88 9.31 8.89 -5.73
N ILE A 89 8.02 9.11 -5.44
CA ILE A 89 7.27 8.46 -4.37
C ILE A 89 5.89 8.07 -4.87
N PHE A 90 5.26 7.10 -4.20
CA PHE A 90 3.90 6.70 -4.51
C PHE A 90 3.13 6.25 -3.28
N GLU A 91 1.82 6.16 -3.42
CA GLU A 91 0.89 5.59 -2.47
C GLU A 91 0.04 4.50 -3.10
N GLY A 92 -0.65 3.73 -2.25
CA GLY A 92 -1.55 2.68 -2.67
C GLY A 92 -2.71 2.54 -1.71
N MET A 93 -3.90 2.83 -2.21
CA MET A 93 -5.15 2.75 -1.47
C MET A 93 -6.29 2.29 -2.38
N LYS A 94 -7.50 2.14 -1.82
CA LYS A 94 -8.64 1.58 -2.53
C LYS A 94 -9.90 2.39 -2.24
N ALA A 95 -10.79 2.45 -3.23
CA ALA A 95 -12.16 2.87 -3.07
C ALA A 95 -13.09 1.65 -3.21
N TYR A 96 -14.10 1.58 -2.35
CA TYR A 96 -15.02 0.45 -2.21
C TYR A 96 -16.44 0.95 -2.40
N ARG A 97 -17.21 0.27 -3.25
CA ARG A 97 -18.65 0.52 -3.34
C ARG A 97 -19.37 -0.26 -2.25
N HIS A 98 -20.20 0.43 -1.48
CA HIS A 98 -21.04 -0.17 -0.44
C HIS A 98 -22.40 -0.58 -1.02
N ALA A 99 -23.17 -1.36 -0.24
CA ALA A 99 -24.44 -1.92 -0.70
C ALA A 99 -25.52 -0.86 -1.00
N ASP A 100 -25.42 0.32 -0.40
CA ASP A 100 -26.31 1.46 -0.65
C ASP A 100 -25.92 2.29 -1.90
N GLY A 101 -24.84 1.88 -2.59
CA GLY A 101 -24.32 2.54 -3.79
C GLY A 101 -23.27 3.62 -3.51
N SER A 102 -23.11 4.05 -2.25
CA SER A 102 -22.07 5.01 -1.86
C SER A 102 -20.67 4.44 -2.04
N VAL A 103 -19.69 5.31 -2.22
CA VAL A 103 -18.27 4.92 -2.41
C VAL A 103 -17.44 5.47 -1.27
N TRP A 104 -16.60 4.61 -0.68
CA TRP A 104 -15.78 4.92 0.48
C TRP A 104 -14.33 4.55 0.25
N THR A 105 -13.42 5.19 0.98
CA THR A 105 -12.01 4.80 1.06
C THR A 105 -11.57 4.59 2.50
N PHE A 106 -10.48 3.85 2.68
CA PHE A 106 -10.00 3.40 3.97
C PHE A 106 -8.75 4.17 4.39
N ARG A 107 -8.87 4.91 5.50
CA ARG A 107 -7.82 5.67 6.20
C ARG A 107 -6.98 6.60 5.28
N PRO A 108 -7.62 7.40 4.41
CA PRO A 108 -6.89 8.20 3.41
C PRO A 108 -5.91 9.20 4.04
N GLU A 109 -6.19 9.71 5.24
CA GLU A 109 -5.29 10.62 5.98
C GLU A 109 -4.00 9.91 6.42
N ALA A 110 -4.07 8.61 6.73
CA ALA A 110 -2.87 7.84 7.06
C ALA A 110 -1.97 7.65 5.83
N ASN A 111 -2.58 7.44 4.65
CA ASN A 111 -1.86 7.43 3.37
C ASN A 111 -1.26 8.81 3.06
N ALA A 112 -2.01 9.90 3.23
CA ALA A 112 -1.53 11.27 3.02
C ALA A 112 -0.32 11.59 3.93
N ALA A 113 -0.40 11.21 5.21
CA ALA A 113 0.69 11.40 6.15
C ALA A 113 1.95 10.61 5.76
N ARG A 114 1.81 9.38 5.27
CA ARG A 114 2.95 8.57 4.81
C ARG A 114 3.52 9.09 3.49
N PHE A 115 2.67 9.60 2.60
CA PHE A 115 3.09 10.27 1.38
C PHE A 115 3.95 11.50 1.68
N ALA A 116 3.53 12.33 2.64
CA ALA A 116 4.30 13.49 3.11
C ALA A 116 5.65 13.09 3.73
N ARG A 117 5.71 12.02 4.55
CA ARG A 117 6.98 11.47 5.07
C ARG A 117 7.90 10.99 3.95
N SER A 118 7.33 10.31 2.95
CA SER A 118 8.09 9.86 1.78
C SER A 118 8.63 11.04 0.98
N ALA A 119 7.83 12.09 0.78
CA ALA A 119 8.26 13.32 0.10
C ALA A 119 9.44 13.97 0.83
N HIS A 120 9.33 14.11 2.15
CA HIS A 120 10.41 14.62 2.98
C HIS A 120 11.69 13.80 2.83
N ARG A 121 11.61 12.47 2.91
CA ARG A 121 12.78 11.57 2.79
C ARG A 121 13.47 11.68 1.43
N LEU A 122 12.72 11.97 0.37
CA LEU A 122 13.20 12.09 -1.01
C LEU A 122 13.43 13.56 -1.43
N ALA A 123 13.40 14.51 -0.49
CA ALA A 123 13.55 15.95 -0.75
C ALA A 123 12.59 16.49 -1.84
N LEU A 124 11.37 15.95 -1.87
CA LEU A 124 10.25 16.41 -2.69
C LEU A 124 9.35 17.37 -1.89
N PRO A 125 8.58 18.25 -2.56
CA PRO A 125 7.67 19.15 -1.88
C PRO A 125 6.57 18.39 -1.12
N ALA A 126 6.25 18.83 0.09
CA ALA A 126 5.15 18.26 0.86
C ALA A 126 3.80 18.65 0.22
N LEU A 127 2.95 17.66 -0.02
CA LEU A 127 1.56 17.86 -0.45
C LEU A 127 0.65 17.96 0.79
N SER A 128 -0.32 18.87 0.78
CA SER A 128 -1.27 18.99 1.87
C SER A 128 -2.22 17.78 1.95
N VAL A 129 -2.77 17.51 3.13
CA VAL A 129 -3.78 16.44 3.30
C VAL A 129 -5.01 16.75 2.44
N ASP A 130 -5.44 18.00 2.38
CA ASP A 130 -6.59 18.43 1.59
C ASP A 130 -6.35 18.24 0.09
N ASP A 131 -5.17 18.57 -0.44
CA ASP A 131 -4.82 18.30 -1.84
C ASP A 131 -4.78 16.78 -2.12
N PHE A 132 -4.18 16.00 -1.22
CA PHE A 132 -4.09 14.54 -1.37
C PHE A 132 -5.49 13.90 -1.38
N VAL A 133 -6.31 14.17 -0.36
CA VAL A 133 -7.64 13.56 -0.24
C VAL A 133 -8.63 14.17 -1.25
N GLY A 134 -8.52 15.46 -1.54
CA GLY A 134 -9.33 16.14 -2.55
C GLY A 134 -9.11 15.60 -3.95
N SER A 135 -7.85 15.31 -4.33
CA SER A 135 -7.56 14.72 -5.64
C SER A 135 -8.21 13.34 -5.82
N ILE A 136 -8.18 12.51 -4.77
CA ILE A 136 -8.83 11.19 -4.74
C ILE A 136 -10.34 11.33 -4.81
N THR A 137 -10.91 12.25 -4.02
CA THR A 137 -12.36 12.48 -3.96
C THR A 137 -12.88 12.96 -5.32
N ALA A 138 -12.23 13.97 -5.90
CA ALA A 138 -12.60 14.51 -7.20
C ALA A 138 -12.44 13.48 -8.33
N LEU A 139 -11.35 12.70 -8.35
CA LEU A 139 -11.16 11.63 -9.34
C LEU A 139 -12.22 10.55 -9.22
N VAL A 140 -12.44 10.00 -8.01
CA VAL A 140 -13.41 8.91 -7.80
C VAL A 140 -14.83 9.35 -8.11
N ARG A 141 -15.22 10.60 -7.81
CA ARG A 141 -16.53 11.11 -8.21
C ARG A 141 -16.67 11.27 -9.72
N THR A 142 -15.61 11.72 -10.40
CA THR A 142 -15.62 11.88 -11.87
C THR A 142 -15.74 10.51 -12.55
N ASP A 143 -14.99 9.52 -12.05
CA ASP A 143 -14.96 8.15 -12.59
C ASP A 143 -15.78 7.16 -11.74
N VAL A 144 -16.89 7.61 -11.15
CA VAL A 144 -17.66 6.79 -10.19
C VAL A 144 -18.16 5.48 -10.79
N ASP A 145 -18.48 5.45 -12.07
CA ASP A 145 -18.92 4.26 -12.81
C ASP A 145 -17.83 3.19 -12.96
N TRP A 146 -16.55 3.57 -12.77
CA TRP A 146 -15.44 2.62 -12.78
C TRP A 146 -15.26 1.88 -11.46
N VAL A 147 -15.91 2.34 -10.38
CA VAL A 147 -15.81 1.66 -9.08
C VAL A 147 -16.61 0.35 -9.15
N PRO A 148 -15.94 -0.82 -9.10
CA PRO A 148 -16.63 -2.08 -9.28
C PRO A 148 -17.57 -2.37 -8.12
N SER A 149 -18.57 -3.19 -8.40
CA SER A 149 -19.45 -3.78 -7.39
C SER A 149 -19.11 -5.26 -7.23
N GLY A 150 -19.40 -5.83 -6.06
CA GLY A 150 -19.22 -7.26 -5.79
C GLY A 150 -18.15 -7.56 -4.76
N ASP A 151 -18.08 -8.83 -4.36
CA ASP A 151 -17.20 -9.26 -3.29
C ASP A 151 -15.72 -9.18 -3.68
N GLU A 152 -14.94 -8.60 -2.77
CA GLU A 152 -13.49 -8.35 -2.93
C GLU A 152 -13.09 -7.51 -4.15
N ALA A 153 -14.04 -6.84 -4.80
CA ALA A 153 -13.77 -5.88 -5.86
C ALA A 153 -13.57 -4.47 -5.28
N SER A 154 -12.65 -3.70 -5.86
CA SER A 154 -12.39 -2.31 -5.48
C SER A 154 -11.79 -1.52 -6.63
N LEU A 155 -11.79 -0.20 -6.52
CA LEU A 155 -11.01 0.66 -7.39
C LEU A 155 -9.68 0.96 -6.69
N TYR A 156 -8.57 0.45 -7.22
CA TYR A 156 -7.25 0.76 -6.70
C TYR A 156 -6.83 2.15 -7.14
N LEU A 157 -6.36 2.95 -6.19
CA LEU A 157 -5.92 4.32 -6.37
C LEU A 157 -4.40 4.38 -6.20
N ARG A 158 -3.72 4.99 -7.17
CA ARG A 158 -2.27 5.17 -7.21
C ARG A 158 -1.94 6.67 -7.23
N PRO A 159 -1.87 7.34 -6.07
CA PRO A 159 -1.21 8.62 -5.96
C PRO A 159 0.30 8.46 -6.17
N PHE A 160 0.95 9.36 -6.89
CA PHE A 160 2.39 9.39 -7.04
C PHE A 160 2.91 10.80 -7.28
N MET A 161 4.18 11.03 -6.94
CA MET A 161 4.87 12.29 -7.18
C MET A 161 6.26 12.02 -7.70
N TYR A 162 6.71 12.80 -8.67
CA TYR A 162 8.06 12.70 -9.22
C TYR A 162 8.68 14.07 -9.48
N ALA A 163 10.01 14.11 -9.45
CA ALA A 163 10.81 15.25 -9.86
C ALA A 163 10.70 15.47 -11.38
N SER A 164 10.03 16.55 -11.78
CA SER A 164 9.69 16.86 -13.18
C SER A 164 10.67 17.81 -13.86
N GLU A 165 11.64 18.37 -13.13
CA GLU A 165 12.62 19.30 -13.68
C GLU A 165 13.56 18.59 -14.66
N ALA A 166 13.84 19.22 -15.81
CA ALA A 166 14.80 18.74 -16.80
C ALA A 166 16.23 19.19 -16.45
N PHE A 167 17.01 18.32 -15.78
CA PHE A 167 18.41 18.60 -15.43
C PHE A 167 19.18 17.31 -15.09
N LEU A 168 20.50 17.32 -15.37
CA LEU A 168 21.42 16.21 -15.08
C LEU A 168 22.34 16.48 -13.87
N GLY A 169 22.12 17.60 -13.17
CA GLY A 169 22.82 17.83 -11.90
C GLY A 169 22.23 16.94 -10.80
N VAL A 170 23.01 16.57 -9.79
CA VAL A 170 22.47 15.84 -8.63
C VAL A 170 22.15 16.84 -7.51
N ARG A 171 20.88 17.27 -7.45
CA ARG A 171 20.32 18.09 -6.37
C ARG A 171 18.80 17.85 -6.27
N PRO A 172 18.11 18.29 -5.20
CA PRO A 172 16.66 18.29 -5.17
C PRO A 172 16.07 19.10 -6.33
N SER A 173 15.03 18.54 -6.96
CA SER A 173 14.28 19.19 -8.03
C SER A 173 13.58 20.47 -7.57
N LEU A 174 13.52 21.47 -8.44
CA LEU A 174 12.76 22.72 -8.27
C LEU A 174 11.37 22.66 -8.92
N GLU A 175 11.04 21.54 -9.57
CA GLU A 175 9.73 21.24 -10.14
C GLU A 175 9.32 19.81 -9.78
N ALA A 176 8.03 19.61 -9.52
CA ALA A 176 7.48 18.29 -9.28
C ALA A 176 6.06 18.18 -9.83
N GLU A 177 5.65 16.96 -10.14
CA GLU A 177 4.29 16.64 -10.55
C GLU A 177 3.71 15.62 -9.59
N TYR A 178 2.52 15.89 -9.09
CA TYR A 178 1.70 14.94 -8.34
C TYR A 178 0.53 14.48 -9.21
N LEU A 179 0.27 13.17 -9.24
CA LEU A 179 -0.84 12.59 -9.98
C LEU A 179 -1.55 11.52 -9.18
N VAL A 180 -2.81 11.25 -9.53
CA VAL A 180 -3.55 10.07 -9.11
C VAL A 180 -4.13 9.38 -10.33
N ILE A 181 -3.84 8.10 -10.49
CA ILE A 181 -4.49 7.22 -11.49
C ILE A 181 -5.27 6.13 -10.77
N ALA A 182 -6.34 5.65 -11.40
CA ALA A 182 -7.22 4.64 -10.82
C ALA A 182 -7.34 3.42 -11.74
N SER A 183 -7.49 2.24 -11.14
CA SER A 183 -7.55 0.95 -11.85
C SER A 183 -8.55 0.02 -11.14
N PRO A 184 -9.58 -0.52 -11.82
CA PRO A 184 -10.45 -1.51 -11.21
C PRO A 184 -9.64 -2.77 -10.88
N VAL A 185 -9.89 -3.36 -9.71
CA VAL A 185 -9.23 -4.58 -9.25
C VAL A 185 -10.24 -5.54 -8.65
N GLY A 186 -10.08 -6.82 -8.97
CA GLY A 186 -10.93 -7.90 -8.50
C GLY A 186 -10.29 -8.62 -7.31
N PRO A 187 -10.83 -9.79 -6.94
CA PRO A 187 -10.23 -10.63 -5.92
C PRO A 187 -8.77 -10.93 -6.26
N TYR A 188 -7.86 -10.72 -5.30
CA TYR A 188 -6.43 -10.99 -5.51
C TYR A 188 -6.17 -12.48 -5.76
N PHE A 189 -7.01 -13.35 -5.18
CA PHE A 189 -6.95 -14.79 -5.35
C PHE A 189 -8.26 -15.31 -5.94
N SER A 190 -8.26 -15.63 -7.24
CA SER A 190 -9.45 -16.09 -7.99
C SER A 190 -10.07 -17.41 -7.49
N GLY A 191 -9.35 -18.16 -6.63
CA GLY A 191 -9.80 -19.42 -6.04
C GLY A 191 -9.87 -19.39 -4.51
N GLY A 192 -10.07 -18.21 -3.91
CA GLY A 192 -9.98 -18.00 -2.46
C GLY A 192 -8.55 -17.76 -1.99
N VAL A 193 -8.41 -17.21 -0.77
CA VAL A 193 -7.11 -16.89 -0.18
C VAL A 193 -6.31 -18.18 0.01
N LYS A 194 -5.15 -18.27 -0.65
CA LYS A 194 -4.23 -19.41 -0.54
C LYS A 194 -2.95 -18.97 0.18
N PRO A 195 -2.41 -19.81 1.06
CA PRO A 195 -1.10 -19.55 1.64
C PRO A 195 -0.02 -19.49 0.58
N VAL A 196 0.94 -18.59 0.75
CA VAL A 196 2.08 -18.43 -0.16
C VAL A 196 3.36 -19.06 0.40
N SER A 197 4.27 -19.40 -0.50
CA SER A 197 5.64 -19.83 -0.23
C SER A 197 6.60 -18.66 -0.29
N ILE A 198 7.42 -18.53 0.75
CA ILE A 198 8.31 -17.39 0.98
C ILE A 198 9.76 -17.83 0.97
N TRP A 199 10.58 -17.16 0.16
CA TRP A 199 12.03 -17.29 0.19
C TRP A 199 12.63 -16.24 1.12
N VAL A 200 13.36 -16.66 2.15
CA VAL A 200 14.10 -15.76 3.04
C VAL A 200 15.47 -15.50 2.46
N ASP A 201 15.68 -14.26 2.03
CA ASP A 201 16.92 -13.84 1.39
C ASP A 201 17.97 -13.44 2.44
N ARG A 202 19.15 -14.06 2.35
CA ARG A 202 20.33 -13.75 3.18
C ARG A 202 21.43 -13.01 2.42
N GLU A 203 21.30 -12.85 1.11
CA GLU A 203 22.29 -12.20 0.25
C GLU A 203 21.96 -10.71 0.07
N TYR A 204 20.70 -10.43 -0.26
CA TYR A 204 20.17 -9.10 -0.55
C TYR A 204 19.41 -8.53 0.65
N SER A 205 19.34 -7.20 0.70
CA SER A 205 18.56 -6.47 1.70
C SER A 205 17.65 -5.46 1.01
N ARG A 206 16.44 -5.29 1.54
CA ARG A 206 15.45 -4.34 1.02
C ARG A 206 15.92 -2.90 1.21
N ALA A 207 16.35 -2.60 2.43
CA ALA A 207 16.79 -1.30 2.90
C ALA A 207 17.75 -1.50 4.07
N GLY A 208 18.56 -0.50 4.39
CA GLY A 208 19.40 -0.47 5.58
C GLY A 208 19.10 0.72 6.48
N ALA A 209 19.64 0.71 7.70
CA ALA A 209 19.51 1.81 8.65
C ALA A 209 19.97 3.14 8.03
N GLY A 210 19.17 4.20 8.19
CA GLY A 210 19.40 5.51 7.55
C GLY A 210 19.08 5.55 6.05
N GLY A 211 18.69 4.44 5.44
CA GLY A 211 18.26 4.35 4.05
C GLY A 211 16.86 4.93 3.82
N THR A 212 16.18 4.44 2.80
CA THR A 212 14.85 4.90 2.38
C THR A 212 13.74 3.90 2.75
N GLY A 213 14.00 2.95 3.64
CA GLY A 213 13.11 1.81 3.91
C GLY A 213 11.72 2.19 4.41
N ASP A 214 11.63 3.25 5.21
CA ASP A 214 10.39 3.83 5.74
C ASP A 214 9.66 4.75 4.76
N ALA A 215 10.24 5.06 3.59
CA ALA A 215 9.61 5.80 2.51
C ALA A 215 9.05 4.87 1.44
N LYS A 216 7.91 5.24 0.86
CA LYS A 216 7.29 4.52 -0.25
C LYS A 216 7.78 5.09 -1.58
N CYS A 217 9.05 4.85 -1.90
CA CYS A 217 9.72 5.37 -3.10
C CYS A 217 10.06 4.26 -4.10
N GLY A 218 10.14 4.61 -5.40
CA GLY A 218 10.37 3.64 -6.48
C GLY A 218 11.68 2.87 -6.34
N GLY A 219 12.75 3.53 -5.86
CA GLY A 219 14.07 2.92 -5.67
C GLY A 219 14.05 1.65 -4.80
N ASN A 220 13.24 1.63 -3.73
CA ASN A 220 13.11 0.46 -2.85
C ASN A 220 12.48 -0.75 -3.57
N TYR A 221 11.61 -0.50 -4.55
CA TYR A 221 10.95 -1.56 -5.31
C TYR A 221 11.86 -2.04 -6.44
N ALA A 222 12.55 -1.13 -7.13
CA ALA A 222 13.51 -1.48 -8.17
C ALA A 222 14.63 -2.41 -7.63
N SER A 223 15.16 -2.12 -6.44
CA SER A 223 16.19 -2.97 -5.80
C SER A 223 15.68 -4.36 -5.38
N SER A 224 14.37 -4.53 -5.21
CA SER A 224 13.76 -5.81 -4.80
C SER A 224 13.51 -6.80 -5.94
N LEU A 225 13.64 -6.38 -7.20
CA LEU A 225 13.27 -7.19 -8.37
C LEU A 225 14.16 -8.41 -8.58
N LEU A 226 15.48 -8.27 -8.42
CA LEU A 226 16.41 -9.40 -8.53
C LEU A 226 16.19 -10.44 -7.42
N PRO A 227 16.10 -10.07 -6.13
CA PRO A 227 15.71 -11.01 -5.06
C PRO A 227 14.39 -11.75 -5.34
N GLN A 228 13.40 -11.07 -5.91
CA GLN A 228 12.13 -11.69 -6.29
C GLN A 228 12.30 -12.74 -7.40
N VAL A 229 13.19 -12.52 -8.37
CA VAL A 229 13.54 -13.53 -9.39
C VAL A 229 14.23 -14.73 -8.74
N VAL A 230 15.14 -14.51 -7.81
CA VAL A 230 15.81 -15.59 -7.06
C VAL A 230 14.79 -16.42 -6.28
N ALA A 231 13.85 -15.78 -5.58
CA ALA A 231 12.77 -16.47 -4.87
C ALA A 231 11.95 -17.39 -5.80
N GLN A 232 11.60 -16.90 -7.00
CA GLN A 232 10.87 -17.70 -8.00
C GLN A 232 11.68 -18.89 -8.51
N GLN A 233 12.99 -18.74 -8.69
CA GLN A 233 13.89 -19.85 -9.06
C GLN A 233 13.94 -20.95 -7.97
N HIS A 234 13.71 -20.58 -6.72
CA HIS A 234 13.56 -21.51 -5.59
C HIS A 234 12.11 -21.98 -5.35
N GLY A 235 11.19 -21.70 -6.28
CA GLY A 235 9.79 -22.14 -6.19
C GLY A 235 9.00 -21.43 -5.09
N CYS A 236 9.39 -20.21 -4.72
CA CYS A 236 8.66 -19.34 -3.80
C CYS A 236 7.99 -18.19 -4.56
N GLU A 237 6.79 -17.78 -4.13
CA GLU A 237 6.06 -16.71 -4.81
C GLU A 237 6.54 -15.31 -4.41
N GLN A 238 7.11 -15.16 -3.21
CA GLN A 238 7.56 -13.88 -2.67
C GLN A 238 8.89 -14.03 -1.91
N VAL A 239 9.57 -12.90 -1.71
CA VAL A 239 10.83 -12.80 -0.96
C VAL A 239 10.61 -12.11 0.38
N CYS A 240 11.21 -12.65 1.44
CA CYS A 240 11.32 -12.01 2.74
C CYS A 240 12.76 -11.54 2.97
N PHE A 241 12.90 -10.30 3.43
CA PHE A 241 14.17 -9.69 3.74
C PHE A 241 14.44 -9.74 5.25
N LEU A 242 15.72 -9.92 5.56
CA LEU A 242 16.26 -9.78 6.89
C LEU A 242 16.90 -8.40 7.05
N ASP A 243 17.12 -8.01 8.31
CA ASP A 243 17.82 -6.77 8.64
C ASP A 243 19.19 -6.69 7.95
N SER A 244 19.51 -5.53 7.38
CA SER A 244 20.72 -5.38 6.56
C SER A 244 22.02 -5.52 7.36
N GLY A 245 21.98 -5.29 8.67
CA GLY A 245 23.16 -5.23 9.53
C GLY A 245 23.66 -6.61 9.94
N THR A 246 22.79 -7.39 10.58
CA THR A 246 23.11 -8.74 11.10
C THR A 246 22.58 -9.87 10.23
N ARG A 247 21.57 -9.62 9.38
CA ARG A 247 20.90 -10.63 8.55
C ARG A 247 20.33 -11.78 9.37
N THR A 248 19.79 -11.46 10.54
CA THR A 248 19.25 -12.43 11.50
C THR A 248 17.83 -12.11 11.94
N PHE A 249 17.34 -10.90 11.72
CA PHE A 249 16.01 -10.48 12.15
C PHE A 249 15.07 -10.30 10.97
N LEU A 250 13.86 -10.81 11.10
CA LEU A 250 12.80 -10.68 10.11
C LEU A 250 12.37 -9.21 9.98
N GLU A 251 12.23 -8.69 8.75
CA GLU A 251 11.77 -7.32 8.51
C GLU A 251 10.50 -7.26 7.64
N GLU A 252 10.64 -7.37 6.31
CA GLU A 252 9.55 -7.20 5.35
C GLU A 252 9.50 -8.29 4.32
N LEU A 253 8.31 -8.47 3.74
CA LEU A 253 8.02 -9.46 2.72
C LEU A 253 7.70 -8.76 1.40
N GLY A 254 8.73 -8.56 0.58
CA GLY A 254 8.66 -7.72 -0.61
C GLY A 254 8.31 -6.28 -0.24
N GLY A 255 7.03 -5.93 -0.40
CA GLY A 255 6.44 -4.66 0.00
C GLY A 255 5.28 -4.78 1.00
N MET A 256 5.27 -5.85 1.79
CA MET A 256 4.25 -6.16 2.82
C MET A 256 4.91 -6.32 4.20
N ASN A 257 4.19 -5.92 5.25
CA ASN A 257 4.62 -6.17 6.63
C ASN A 257 4.25 -7.60 7.04
N VAL A 258 5.01 -8.19 7.97
CA VAL A 258 4.83 -9.58 8.43
C VAL A 258 4.38 -9.65 9.89
N PHE A 259 3.60 -10.68 10.20
CA PHE A 259 3.13 -11.02 11.55
C PHE A 259 3.37 -12.51 11.82
N VAL A 260 3.70 -12.82 13.07
CA VAL A 260 3.91 -14.17 13.59
C VAL A 260 2.93 -14.41 14.73
N VAL A 261 2.07 -15.42 14.60
CA VAL A 261 1.09 -15.80 15.63
C VAL A 261 1.64 -16.95 16.45
N LYS A 262 1.59 -16.81 17.77
CA LYS A 262 2.07 -17.80 18.73
C LYS A 262 0.93 -18.71 19.21
N ALA A 263 1.29 -19.91 19.68
CA ALA A 263 0.31 -20.88 20.18
C ALA A 263 -0.47 -20.42 21.41
N ASP A 264 0.07 -19.50 22.21
CA ASP A 264 -0.60 -18.88 23.35
C ASP A 264 -1.56 -17.73 22.95
N GLY A 265 -1.63 -17.41 21.65
CA GLY A 265 -2.47 -16.35 21.10
C GLY A 265 -1.81 -14.97 21.07
N SER A 266 -0.56 -14.82 21.54
CA SER A 266 0.21 -13.59 21.32
C SER A 266 0.62 -13.43 19.85
N VAL A 267 0.82 -12.19 19.40
CA VAL A 267 1.17 -11.86 18.02
C VAL A 267 2.37 -10.95 18.00
N GLU A 268 3.38 -11.31 17.22
CA GLU A 268 4.58 -10.51 17.02
C GLU A 268 4.62 -9.89 15.62
N THR A 269 5.13 -8.67 15.51
CA THR A 269 5.47 -8.05 14.22
C THR A 269 6.77 -7.26 14.36
N PRO A 270 7.62 -7.19 13.31
CA PRO A 270 8.84 -6.40 13.36
C PRO A 270 8.58 -4.95 13.78
N GLU A 271 9.35 -4.43 14.73
CA GLU A 271 9.29 -3.02 15.17
C GLU A 271 9.71 -2.06 14.04
N LEU A 272 9.22 -0.82 14.10
CA LEU A 272 9.56 0.21 13.12
C LEU A 272 10.99 0.75 13.35
N SER A 273 11.96 0.11 12.69
CA SER A 273 13.40 0.40 12.78
C SER A 273 13.88 1.51 11.84
N GLY A 274 13.03 2.02 10.95
CA GLY A 274 13.38 2.93 9.85
C GLY A 274 13.79 2.24 8.54
N SER A 275 14.05 0.92 8.56
CA SER A 275 14.19 0.09 7.35
C SER A 275 12.87 -0.51 6.86
N ILE A 276 11.84 -0.43 7.70
CA ILE A 276 10.50 -1.01 7.48
C ILE A 276 9.50 0.08 7.14
N LEU A 277 8.70 -0.14 6.10
CA LEU A 277 7.60 0.72 5.72
C LEU A 277 6.46 0.64 6.73
N GLU A 278 6.03 1.79 7.22
CA GLU A 278 4.90 1.90 8.14
C GLU A 278 3.57 1.62 7.42
N GLY A 279 3.13 0.36 7.41
CA GLY A 279 1.89 -0.07 6.76
C GLY A 279 0.63 0.50 7.41
N VAL A 280 -0.25 1.11 6.61
CA VAL A 280 -1.63 1.44 7.04
C VAL A 280 -2.38 0.16 7.41
N THR A 281 -2.23 -0.92 6.63
CA THR A 281 -2.80 -2.24 6.96
C THR A 281 -2.21 -2.81 8.24
N ARG A 282 -0.88 -2.76 8.42
CA ARG A 282 -0.18 -3.19 9.64
C ARG A 282 -0.74 -2.52 10.90
N SER A 283 -0.80 -1.18 10.92
CA SER A 283 -1.33 -0.45 12.08
C SER A 283 -2.82 -0.74 12.34
N SER A 284 -3.61 -1.01 11.29
CA SER A 284 -5.01 -1.41 11.44
C SER A 284 -5.14 -2.79 12.06
N ILE A 285 -4.32 -3.76 11.63
CA ILE A 285 -4.28 -5.12 12.17
C ILE A 285 -3.87 -5.14 13.64
N ILE A 286 -2.82 -4.40 14.01
CA ILE A 286 -2.41 -4.24 15.41
C ILE A 286 -3.60 -3.78 16.25
N ARG A 287 -4.30 -2.72 15.80
CA ARG A 287 -5.46 -2.20 16.50
C ARG A 287 -6.58 -3.24 16.67
N LEU A 288 -6.95 -3.94 15.60
CA LEU A 288 -8.01 -4.96 15.62
C LEU A 288 -7.64 -6.14 16.53
N LEU A 289 -6.39 -6.61 16.50
CA LEU A 289 -5.91 -7.67 17.38
C LEU A 289 -5.95 -7.26 18.86
N THR A 290 -5.52 -6.03 19.18
CA THR A 290 -5.62 -5.48 20.54
C THR A 290 -7.07 -5.39 21.01
N ASP A 291 -8.00 -4.96 20.15
CA ASP A 291 -9.43 -4.88 20.48
C ASP A 291 -10.07 -6.24 20.73
N ARG A 292 -9.48 -7.31 20.19
CA ARG A 292 -9.85 -8.71 20.46
C ARG A 292 -9.16 -9.29 21.69
N GLY A 293 -8.33 -8.52 22.38
CA GLY A 293 -7.63 -8.92 23.59
C GLY A 293 -6.34 -9.72 23.37
N HIS A 294 -5.80 -9.77 22.14
CA HIS A 294 -4.49 -10.35 21.89
C HIS A 294 -3.37 -9.44 22.39
N ASP A 295 -2.32 -10.04 22.95
CA ASP A 295 -1.06 -9.34 23.20
C ASP A 295 -0.30 -9.19 21.88
N VAL A 296 -0.08 -7.94 21.46
CA VAL A 296 0.58 -7.61 20.19
C VAL A 296 1.89 -6.92 20.49
N VAL A 297 3.00 -7.56 20.12
CA VAL A 297 4.35 -7.09 20.44
C VAL A 297 5.06 -6.65 19.16
N GLU A 298 5.38 -5.36 19.11
CA GLU A 298 6.28 -4.80 18.11
C GLU A 298 7.73 -4.96 18.62
N ARG A 299 8.51 -5.86 18.02
CA ARG A 299 9.90 -6.13 18.43
C ARG A 299 10.77 -6.58 17.27
N ARG A 300 12.10 -6.63 17.45
CA ARG A 300 12.96 -7.40 16.53
C ARG A 300 12.67 -8.90 16.72
N ILE A 301 12.39 -9.59 15.62
CA ILE A 301 12.05 -11.02 15.62
C ILE A 301 13.22 -11.81 15.03
N PRO A 302 13.99 -12.56 15.83
CA PRO A 302 15.05 -13.41 15.30
C PRO A 302 14.46 -14.49 14.39
N LEU A 303 15.04 -14.67 13.21
CA LEU A 303 14.65 -15.75 12.29
C LEU A 303 14.75 -17.11 12.97
N THR A 304 15.78 -17.32 13.78
CA THR A 304 15.98 -18.56 14.55
C THR A 304 14.79 -18.89 15.46
N ASP A 305 14.20 -17.88 16.10
CA ASP A 305 13.06 -18.07 17.01
C ASP A 305 11.80 -18.46 16.22
N VAL A 306 11.62 -17.89 15.02
CA VAL A 306 10.53 -18.25 14.11
C VAL A 306 10.68 -19.69 13.64
N LEU A 307 11.88 -20.07 13.16
CA LEU A 307 12.13 -21.42 12.65
C LEU A 307 11.98 -22.48 13.75
N ALA A 308 12.57 -22.26 14.93
CA ALA A 308 12.40 -23.15 16.08
C ALA A 308 10.93 -23.24 16.50
N GLY A 309 10.23 -22.10 16.50
CA GLY A 309 8.83 -22.04 16.86
C GLY A 309 7.89 -22.76 15.88
N ILE A 310 8.22 -22.78 14.59
CA ILE A 310 7.49 -23.58 13.60
C ILE A 310 7.69 -25.08 13.87
N GLN A 311 8.91 -25.48 14.22
CA GLN A 311 9.26 -26.88 14.48
C GLN A 311 8.63 -27.42 15.78
N ASP A 312 8.61 -26.62 16.85
CA ASP A 312 8.05 -27.03 18.16
C ASP A 312 6.55 -26.75 18.30
N GLY A 313 5.95 -26.07 17.32
CA GLY A 313 4.53 -25.74 17.29
C GLY A 313 4.14 -24.49 18.09
N SER A 314 5.10 -23.77 18.66
CA SER A 314 4.85 -22.49 19.36
C SER A 314 4.57 -21.32 18.41
N VAL A 315 4.91 -21.43 17.12
CA VAL A 315 4.42 -20.57 16.03
C VAL A 315 3.34 -21.33 15.25
N THR A 316 2.13 -20.81 15.26
CA THR A 316 0.96 -21.48 14.67
C THR A 316 0.57 -20.90 13.32
N GLU A 317 0.76 -19.60 13.11
CA GLU A 317 0.40 -18.90 11.87
C GLU A 317 1.47 -17.84 11.55
N VAL A 318 1.73 -17.61 10.27
CA VAL A 318 2.50 -16.47 9.78
C VAL A 318 1.74 -15.85 8.63
N PHE A 319 1.66 -14.53 8.57
CA PHE A 319 0.99 -13.85 7.48
C PHE A 319 1.65 -12.52 7.12
N ALA A 320 1.48 -12.11 5.88
CA ALA A 320 1.86 -10.80 5.37
C ALA A 320 0.63 -9.90 5.23
N CYS A 321 0.82 -8.58 5.27
CA CYS A 321 -0.25 -7.62 5.06
C CYS A 321 0.17 -6.40 4.23
N GLY A 322 -0.79 -5.86 3.48
CA GLY A 322 -0.61 -4.67 2.64
C GLY A 322 -1.89 -4.34 1.87
N THR A 323 -2.01 -3.14 1.29
CA THR A 323 -3.26 -2.69 0.65
C THR A 323 -3.76 -3.65 -0.45
N ALA A 324 -2.85 -4.19 -1.26
CA ALA A 324 -3.22 -4.98 -2.45
C ALA A 324 -3.98 -6.28 -2.07
N ALA A 325 -3.38 -7.12 -1.23
CA ALA A 325 -3.94 -8.42 -0.83
C ALA A 325 -4.67 -8.39 0.52
N VAL A 326 -4.64 -7.25 1.23
CA VAL A 326 -5.11 -7.08 2.62
C VAL A 326 -4.29 -7.92 3.59
N ILE A 327 -4.53 -9.24 3.62
CA ILE A 327 -3.77 -10.23 4.39
C ILE A 327 -3.53 -11.45 3.50
N THR A 328 -2.27 -11.91 3.50
CA THR A 328 -1.81 -13.10 2.77
C THR A 328 -1.21 -14.10 3.76
N PRO A 329 -1.86 -15.25 4.00
CA PRO A 329 -1.30 -16.32 4.82
C PRO A 329 0.00 -16.85 4.21
N ILE A 330 0.91 -17.33 5.04
CA ILE A 330 2.18 -17.93 4.62
C ILE A 330 2.19 -19.39 5.07
N GLY A 331 2.23 -20.30 4.09
CA GLY A 331 2.18 -21.75 4.32
C GLY A 331 3.54 -22.41 4.30
N ARG A 332 4.56 -21.73 3.74
CA ARG A 332 5.92 -22.24 3.64
C ARG A 332 6.94 -21.12 3.76
N LEU A 333 7.97 -21.36 4.56
CA LEU A 333 9.13 -20.47 4.71
C LEU A 333 10.39 -21.28 4.39
N ALA A 334 11.09 -20.89 3.33
CA ALA A 334 12.28 -21.57 2.83
C ALA A 334 13.46 -20.60 2.75
N GLY A 335 14.67 -21.14 2.88
CA GLY A 335 15.93 -20.43 2.70
C GLY A 335 17.00 -21.39 2.20
N SER A 336 18.25 -20.92 2.11
CA SER A 336 19.37 -21.75 1.63
C SER A 336 19.61 -23.02 2.44
N ASP A 337 19.26 -22.99 3.73
CA ASP A 337 19.59 -23.99 4.74
C ASP A 337 18.38 -24.56 5.49
N PHE A 338 17.16 -24.16 5.13
CA PHE A 338 15.92 -24.63 5.76
C PHE A 338 14.73 -24.60 4.81
N ASP A 339 13.74 -25.43 5.08
CA ASP A 339 12.46 -25.46 4.37
C ASP A 339 11.37 -25.96 5.32
N HIS A 340 10.48 -25.07 5.74
CA HIS A 340 9.46 -25.38 6.74
C HIS A 340 8.07 -25.05 6.25
N THR A 341 7.17 -26.02 6.45
CA THR A 341 5.73 -25.83 6.32
C THR A 341 5.17 -25.23 7.60
N ILE A 342 4.38 -24.18 7.48
CA ILE A 342 3.72 -23.48 8.59
C ILE A 342 2.24 -23.88 8.61
N GLY A 343 1.69 -24.20 9.79
CA GLY A 343 0.26 -24.48 9.94
C GLY A 343 -0.27 -25.62 9.06
N GLY A 344 0.58 -26.58 8.69
CA GLY A 344 0.23 -27.65 7.75
C GLY A 344 0.10 -27.21 6.28
N GLY A 345 0.51 -25.98 5.94
CA GLY A 345 0.40 -25.41 4.61
C GLY A 345 -0.95 -24.70 4.37
N GLU A 346 -1.76 -24.55 5.41
CA GLU A 346 -3.12 -24.00 5.35
C GLU A 346 -3.20 -22.59 5.96
N ALA A 347 -4.26 -21.86 5.62
CA ALA A 347 -4.48 -20.53 6.18
C ALA A 347 -4.93 -20.63 7.65
N GLY A 348 -4.25 -19.88 8.51
CA GLY A 348 -4.53 -19.85 9.94
C GLY A 348 -5.88 -19.21 10.30
N SER A 349 -6.47 -19.65 11.41
CA SER A 349 -7.80 -19.21 11.85
C SER A 349 -7.83 -17.74 12.28
N LEU A 350 -6.81 -17.27 13.01
CA LEU A 350 -6.72 -15.88 13.43
C LEU A 350 -6.46 -14.97 12.22
N THR A 351 -5.55 -15.40 11.34
CA THR A 351 -5.23 -14.74 10.07
C THR A 351 -6.49 -14.47 9.26
N MET A 352 -7.31 -15.49 9.05
CA MET A 352 -8.54 -15.37 8.26
C MET A 352 -9.63 -14.57 8.99
N ALA A 353 -9.74 -14.69 10.32
CA ALA A 353 -10.69 -13.90 11.11
C ALA A 353 -10.39 -12.40 11.04
N ILE A 354 -9.12 -11.99 11.17
CA ILE A 354 -8.72 -10.58 11.05
C ILE A 354 -8.88 -10.08 9.63
N ARG A 355 -8.57 -10.92 8.62
CA ARG A 355 -8.81 -10.56 7.22
C ARG A 355 -10.28 -10.24 7.00
N ALA A 356 -11.17 -11.13 7.43
CA ALA A 356 -12.62 -10.95 7.29
C ALA A 356 -13.08 -9.64 7.96
N GLU A 357 -12.72 -9.42 9.22
CA GLU A 357 -13.09 -8.20 9.98
C GLU A 357 -12.62 -6.93 9.26
N LEU A 358 -11.36 -6.88 8.80
CA LEU A 358 -10.82 -5.72 8.10
C LEU A 358 -11.53 -5.48 6.76
N THR A 359 -11.78 -6.54 5.97
CA THR A 359 -12.48 -6.41 4.69
C THR A 359 -13.95 -6.03 4.87
N ASP A 360 -14.60 -6.50 5.93
CA ASP A 360 -15.99 -6.15 6.24
C ASP A 360 -16.12 -4.69 6.67
N ILE A 361 -15.13 -4.14 7.40
CA ILE A 361 -15.08 -2.70 7.67
C ILE A 361 -14.90 -1.94 6.34
N GLN A 362 -13.92 -2.33 5.51
CA GLN A 362 -13.64 -1.65 4.24
C GLN A 362 -14.85 -1.58 3.29
N THR A 363 -15.65 -2.65 3.28
CA THR A 363 -16.83 -2.80 2.40
C THR A 363 -18.15 -2.41 3.05
N GLY A 364 -18.12 -1.88 4.29
CA GLY A 364 -19.32 -1.39 4.98
C GLY A 364 -20.22 -2.50 5.54
N ARG A 365 -19.76 -3.75 5.58
CA ARG A 365 -20.50 -4.88 6.18
C ARG A 365 -20.34 -4.96 7.69
N ALA A 366 -19.27 -4.38 8.24
CA ALA A 366 -19.05 -4.23 9.67
C ALA A 366 -18.95 -2.76 10.07
N ALA A 367 -19.31 -2.47 11.33
CA ALA A 367 -19.25 -1.13 11.87
C ALA A 367 -17.80 -0.63 11.94
N ASP A 368 -17.55 0.56 11.41
CA ASP A 368 -16.28 1.26 11.56
C ASP A 368 -16.18 1.90 12.95
N ARG A 369 -15.69 1.12 13.92
CA ARG A 369 -15.52 1.56 15.31
C ARG A 369 -14.43 2.62 15.51
N HIS A 370 -13.66 2.93 14.48
CA HIS A 370 -12.47 3.78 14.60
C HIS A 370 -12.51 5.03 13.71
N GLY A 371 -13.57 5.23 12.94
CA GLY A 371 -13.66 6.35 11.99
C GLY A 371 -12.59 6.26 10.90
N TRP A 372 -12.29 5.04 10.45
CA TRP A 372 -11.34 4.76 9.38
C TRP A 372 -11.90 5.00 7.98
N LEU A 373 -13.21 4.94 7.80
CA LEU A 373 -13.85 5.11 6.50
C LEU A 373 -14.11 6.59 6.22
N ARG A 374 -13.77 7.00 4.99
CA ARG A 374 -14.13 8.32 4.45
C ARG A 374 -14.96 8.14 3.19
N ARG A 375 -16.11 8.80 3.14
CA ARG A 375 -16.98 8.78 1.97
C ARG A 375 -16.39 9.63 0.86
N LEU A 376 -16.55 9.15 -0.37
CA LEU A 376 -16.07 9.77 -1.60
C LEU A 376 -17.22 10.13 -2.55
N ALA A 377 -18.28 9.31 -2.66
CA ALA A 377 -19.46 9.56 -3.50
C ALA A 377 -20.74 9.04 -2.83
#